data_AF-A0A9P3G2E2-F1
#
_entry.id   AF-A0A9P3G2E2-F1
#
_cell.length_a   1.000
_cell.length_b   1.000
_cell.length_c   1.000
_cell.angle_alpha   90.00
_cell.angle_beta   90.00
_cell.angle_gamma   90.00
#
_symmetry.space_group_name_H-M   'P 1'
#
loop_
_entity.id
_entity.type
_entity.pdbx_description
1 polymer ?
#
loop_
_entity_poly.entity_id
_entity_poly.type
_entity_poly.pdbx_seq_one_letter_code
_entity_poly.pdbx_strand_id
1 'polypeptide(L)'
;MLRLRTLVIGTALAALPALYIRSRILSLEREYPPLPLESTSTPELRTPRAPGLRTDPGDVYATRVPLSALRRLTRVGAGEASLEDAWARAFFQSRTIGLEATLLGIGSKGNRGEHGFRRGESVMANAMLILREPAPGTPMLIEWATPSSLMQLSETFAAWGWPYKLMNGGRQEWSIGPVTRLPGDDEDMVEIRYGTAQDFRVVEGEKEPGKSVSPWMLRGHRAYARYLLDATAKEISGKDA
;
A
#
# COMPACT_ATOMS: atom_id res chain seq x y z
N MET A 1 25.34 -26.20 -31.02
CA MET A 1 25.06 -24.75 -31.08
C MET A 1 23.65 -24.37 -30.63
N LEU A 2 22.59 -25.14 -30.92
CA LEU A 2 21.21 -24.80 -30.56
C LEU A 2 20.97 -24.67 -29.03
N ARG A 3 21.53 -25.58 -28.21
CA ARG A 3 21.38 -25.57 -26.74
C ARG A 3 22.02 -24.36 -26.03
N LEU A 4 23.09 -23.80 -26.59
CA LEU A 4 23.76 -22.63 -26.01
C LEU A 4 22.95 -21.34 -26.26
N ARG A 5 22.32 -21.21 -27.44
CA ARG A 5 21.45 -20.08 -27.77
C ARG A 5 20.17 -20.07 -26.92
N THR A 6 19.55 -21.23 -26.70
CA THR A 6 18.37 -21.34 -25.84
C THR A 6 18.68 -21.02 -24.37
N LEU A 7 19.85 -21.43 -23.87
CA LEU A 7 20.30 -21.11 -22.51
C LEU A 7 20.59 -19.60 -22.35
N VAL A 8 21.27 -18.98 -23.32
CA VAL A 8 21.58 -17.54 -23.28
C VAL A 8 20.32 -16.69 -23.40
N ILE A 9 19.37 -17.05 -24.28
CA ILE A 9 18.08 -16.36 -24.41
C ILE A 9 17.24 -16.52 -23.14
N GLY A 10 17.18 -17.72 -22.57
CA GLY A 10 16.48 -17.98 -21.31
C GLY A 10 17.03 -17.17 -20.14
N THR A 11 18.36 -17.13 -20.00
CA THR A 11 19.02 -16.32 -18.96
C THR A 11 18.80 -14.83 -19.17
N ALA A 12 18.87 -14.32 -20.41
CA ALA A 12 18.62 -12.92 -20.70
C ALA A 12 17.16 -12.51 -20.43
N LEU A 13 16.19 -13.37 -20.77
CA LEU A 13 14.76 -13.15 -20.52
C LEU A 13 14.41 -13.11 -19.03
N ALA A 14 15.15 -13.80 -18.17
CA ALA A 14 14.95 -13.74 -16.71
C ALA A 14 15.80 -12.64 -16.05
N ALA A 15 17.04 -12.42 -16.50
CA ALA A 15 17.97 -11.50 -15.88
C ALA A 15 17.58 -10.03 -16.12
N LEU A 16 17.13 -9.65 -17.32
CA LEU A 16 16.77 -8.27 -17.61
C LEU A 16 15.58 -7.78 -16.76
N PRO A 17 14.45 -8.51 -16.66
CA PRO A 17 13.37 -8.13 -15.75
C PRO A 17 13.80 -8.11 -14.29
N ALA A 18 14.60 -9.08 -13.84
CA ALA A 18 15.08 -9.10 -12.46
C ALA A 18 15.97 -7.88 -12.13
N LEU A 19 16.86 -7.49 -13.05
CA LEU A 19 17.70 -6.30 -12.90
C LEU A 19 16.86 -5.02 -12.91
N TYR A 20 15.85 -4.94 -13.77
CA TYR A 20 14.91 -3.81 -13.81
C TYR A 20 14.10 -3.70 -12.52
N ILE A 21 13.52 -4.80 -12.04
CA ILE A 21 12.78 -4.83 -10.76
C ILE A 21 13.70 -4.39 -9.63
N ARG A 22 14.91 -4.94 -9.56
CA ARG A 22 15.90 -4.55 -8.55
C ARG A 22 16.24 -3.06 -8.63
N SER A 23 16.49 -2.53 -9.82
CA SER A 23 16.84 -1.11 -9.99
C SER A 23 15.68 -0.19 -9.63
N ARG A 24 14.43 -0.56 -9.96
CA ARG A 24 13.25 0.21 -9.55
C ARG A 24 13.01 0.15 -8.05
N ILE A 25 13.16 -1.01 -7.41
CA ILE A 25 13.08 -1.11 -5.94
C ILE A 25 14.10 -0.17 -5.29
N LEU A 26 15.36 -0.20 -5.75
CA LEU A 26 16.41 0.68 -5.22
C LEU A 26 16.15 2.17 -5.49
N SER A 27 15.49 2.52 -6.60
CA SER A 27 15.07 3.90 -6.87
C SER A 27 13.99 4.33 -5.89
N LEU A 28 12.94 3.52 -5.74
CA LEU A 28 11.83 3.79 -4.84
C LEU A 28 12.30 3.90 -3.38
N GLU A 29 13.20 3.02 -2.93
CA GLU A 29 13.77 3.07 -1.59
C GLU A 29 14.52 4.38 -1.32
N ARG A 30 15.14 4.98 -2.34
CA ARG A 30 15.83 6.28 -2.24
C ARG A 30 14.86 7.46 -2.32
N GLU A 31 13.89 7.40 -3.21
CA GLU A 31 12.92 8.48 -3.46
C GLU A 31 11.90 8.60 -2.33
N TYR A 32 11.52 7.49 -1.70
CA TYR A 32 10.47 7.39 -0.70
C TYR A 32 11.00 6.75 0.59
N PRO A 33 11.84 7.45 1.37
CA PRO A 33 12.29 6.95 2.67
C PRO A 33 11.10 6.80 3.65
N PRO A 34 11.17 5.85 4.60
CA PRO A 34 10.14 5.74 5.64
C PRO A 34 10.16 6.97 6.54
N LEU A 35 8.97 7.44 6.93
CA LEU A 35 8.79 8.56 7.85
C LEU A 35 8.54 8.07 9.30
N PRO A 36 8.82 8.91 10.31
CA PRO A 36 8.54 8.59 11.71
C PRO A 36 7.03 8.39 11.93
N LEU A 37 6.64 7.22 12.43
CA LEU A 37 5.22 6.86 12.55
C LEU A 37 4.47 7.74 13.55
N GLU A 38 5.14 8.13 14.64
CA GLU A 38 4.54 8.88 15.75
C GLU A 38 4.05 10.26 15.32
N SER A 39 4.67 10.86 14.31
CA SER A 39 4.31 12.19 13.79
C SER A 39 3.54 12.14 12.47
N THR A 40 3.50 10.99 11.80
CA THR A 40 2.94 10.88 10.43
C THR A 40 1.79 9.89 10.28
N SER A 41 1.46 9.15 11.34
CA SER A 41 0.34 8.21 11.36
C SER A 41 -0.52 8.32 12.61
N THR A 42 -1.73 7.79 12.53
CA THR A 42 -2.61 7.70 13.70
C THR A 42 -2.27 6.50 14.60
N PRO A 43 -2.61 6.55 15.90
CA PRO A 43 -2.44 5.41 16.80
C PRO A 43 -3.18 4.15 16.34
N GLU A 44 -4.32 4.30 15.67
CA GLU A 44 -5.12 3.17 15.19
C GLU A 44 -4.38 2.37 14.09
N LEU A 45 -3.58 3.03 13.25
CA LEU A 45 -2.72 2.33 12.28
C LEU A 45 -1.77 1.35 12.98
N ARG A 46 -1.31 1.68 14.20
CA ARG A 46 -0.33 0.88 14.96
C ARG A 46 -0.96 -0.09 15.95
N THR A 47 -2.27 -0.05 16.13
CA THR A 47 -2.98 -0.85 17.13
C THR A 47 -3.57 -2.12 16.49
N PRO A 48 -3.17 -3.32 16.92
CA PRO A 48 -3.62 -4.57 16.30
C PRO A 48 -5.15 -4.65 16.22
N ARG A 49 -5.67 -5.24 15.13
CA ARG A 49 -7.13 -5.33 14.92
C ARG A 49 -7.86 -6.18 15.96
N ALA A 50 -7.17 -7.11 16.61
CA ALA A 50 -7.77 -8.07 17.52
C ALA A 50 -6.79 -8.53 18.61
N PRO A 51 -7.29 -8.94 19.79
CA PRO A 51 -6.48 -9.60 20.80
C PRO A 51 -5.75 -10.84 20.23
N GLY A 52 -4.53 -11.09 20.69
CA GLY A 52 -3.70 -12.20 20.22
C GLY A 52 -2.97 -11.94 18.90
N LEU A 53 -3.10 -10.73 18.34
CA LEU A 53 -2.26 -10.24 17.24
C LEU A 53 -1.26 -9.21 17.77
N ARG A 54 -0.07 -9.20 17.18
CA ARG A 54 0.89 -8.10 17.30
C ARG A 54 0.97 -7.37 15.98
N THR A 55 1.17 -6.06 16.03
CA THR A 55 1.42 -5.24 14.85
C THR A 55 2.93 -4.98 14.75
N ASP A 56 3.54 -5.30 13.61
CA ASP A 56 4.90 -4.84 13.33
C ASP A 56 4.91 -3.30 13.19
N PRO A 57 6.01 -2.62 13.58
CA PRO A 57 6.13 -1.19 13.33
C PRO A 57 5.92 -0.94 11.83
N GLY A 58 4.85 -0.22 11.54
CA GLY A 58 4.43 0.08 10.17
C GLY A 58 5.44 0.95 9.44
N ASP A 59 5.12 1.28 8.20
CA ASP A 59 5.87 2.23 7.40
C ASP A 59 4.93 3.27 6.82
N VAL A 60 5.30 4.55 6.91
CA VAL A 60 4.63 5.64 6.20
C VAL A 60 5.59 6.19 5.16
N TYR A 61 5.09 6.34 3.93
CA TYR A 61 5.79 6.97 2.82
C TYR A 61 5.04 8.21 2.39
N ALA A 62 5.75 9.24 1.92
CA ALA A 62 5.13 10.48 1.47
C ALA A 62 5.76 11.00 0.19
N THR A 63 4.98 11.83 -0.51
CA THR A 63 5.45 12.62 -1.64
C THR A 63 4.58 13.85 -1.83
N ARG A 64 5.03 14.78 -2.67
CA ARG A 64 4.34 16.05 -2.93
C ARG A 64 3.70 16.01 -4.31
N VAL A 65 2.44 16.39 -4.38
CA VAL A 65 1.69 16.58 -5.63
C VAL A 65 1.17 18.01 -5.72
N PRO A 66 0.91 18.54 -6.92
CA PRO A 66 0.35 19.88 -7.05
C PRO A 66 -1.02 19.97 -6.39
N LEU A 67 -1.23 20.99 -5.55
CA LEU A 67 -2.49 21.16 -4.83
C LEU A 67 -3.65 21.37 -5.80
N SER A 68 -3.42 22.10 -6.90
CA SER A 68 -4.44 22.28 -7.94
C SER A 68 -4.86 20.95 -8.55
N ALA A 69 -3.93 20.01 -8.73
CA ALA A 69 -4.20 18.70 -9.30
C ALA A 69 -5.08 17.85 -8.39
N LEU A 70 -4.76 17.80 -7.09
CA LEU A 70 -5.58 17.09 -6.13
C LEU A 70 -6.98 17.71 -5.98
N ARG A 71 -7.08 19.04 -5.97
CA ARG A 71 -8.37 19.77 -5.93
C ARG A 71 -9.22 19.60 -7.19
N ARG A 72 -8.64 19.30 -8.35
CA ARG A 72 -9.45 18.96 -9.54
C ARG A 72 -10.27 17.70 -9.30
N LEU A 73 -9.74 16.75 -8.51
CA LEU A 73 -10.43 15.51 -8.19
C LEU A 73 -11.59 15.72 -7.20
N THR A 74 -11.51 16.73 -6.33
CA THR A 74 -12.61 17.03 -5.39
C THR A 74 -13.82 17.66 -6.07
N ARG A 75 -13.62 18.42 -7.16
CA ARG A 75 -14.71 19.12 -7.88
C ARG A 75 -15.61 18.20 -8.71
N VAL A 76 -15.18 16.96 -8.96
CA VAL A 76 -15.89 16.01 -9.84
C VAL A 76 -16.94 15.18 -9.06
N GLY A 77 -16.93 15.21 -7.73
CA GLY A 77 -17.95 14.61 -6.87
C GLY A 77 -18.98 15.64 -6.39
N ALA A 78 -20.21 15.22 -6.10
CA ALA A 78 -21.36 16.06 -5.75
C ALA A 78 -21.29 16.75 -4.36
N GLY A 79 -20.19 17.44 -4.06
CA GLY A 79 -19.93 18.22 -2.84
C GLY A 79 -18.45 18.62 -2.74
N GLU A 80 -18.10 19.59 -1.88
CA GLU A 80 -16.71 19.91 -1.57
C GLU A 80 -16.04 18.74 -0.82
N ALA A 81 -15.53 17.75 -1.55
CA ALA A 81 -14.78 16.64 -0.98
C ALA A 81 -13.47 17.15 -0.35
N SER A 82 -13.06 16.59 0.79
CA SER A 82 -11.81 16.96 1.45
C SER A 82 -10.58 16.50 0.66
N LEU A 83 -9.40 17.01 0.99
CA LEU A 83 -8.16 16.55 0.36
C LEU A 83 -7.87 15.08 0.68
N GLU A 84 -8.28 14.61 1.86
CA GLU A 84 -8.21 13.22 2.28
C GLU A 84 -9.11 12.32 1.41
N ASP A 85 -10.34 12.75 1.10
CA ASP A 85 -11.22 12.00 0.18
C ASP A 85 -10.62 12.00 -1.23
N ALA A 86 -10.11 13.15 -1.69
CA ALA A 86 -9.47 13.27 -3.00
C ALA A 86 -8.29 12.30 -3.14
N TRP A 87 -7.44 12.21 -2.12
CA TRP A 87 -6.27 11.34 -2.12
C TRP A 87 -6.67 9.87 -2.07
N ALA A 88 -7.56 9.49 -1.16
CA ALA A 88 -8.08 8.13 -1.10
C ALA A 88 -8.74 7.72 -2.42
N ARG A 89 -9.58 8.58 -2.99
CA ARG A 89 -10.26 8.36 -4.26
C ARG A 89 -9.25 8.22 -5.41
N ALA A 90 -8.26 9.11 -5.50
CA ALA A 90 -7.21 9.02 -6.51
C ALA A 90 -6.48 7.68 -6.44
N PHE A 91 -6.11 7.24 -5.24
CA PHE A 91 -5.44 5.97 -5.02
C PHE A 91 -6.33 4.80 -5.45
N PHE A 92 -7.55 4.72 -4.93
CA PHE A 92 -8.44 3.61 -5.23
C PHE A 92 -8.88 3.59 -6.69
N GLN A 93 -8.94 4.74 -7.38
CA GLN A 93 -9.30 4.83 -8.80
C GLN A 93 -8.11 4.71 -9.77
N SER A 94 -6.87 4.70 -9.26
CA SER A 94 -5.65 4.57 -10.07
C SER A 94 -5.64 3.34 -10.98
N ARG A 95 -4.85 3.36 -12.06
CA ARG A 95 -4.82 2.24 -13.01
C ARG A 95 -4.30 0.96 -12.35
N THR A 96 -3.22 1.08 -11.57
CA THR A 96 -2.59 -0.04 -10.87
C THR A 96 -3.55 -0.75 -9.93
N ILE A 97 -4.23 0.00 -9.06
CA ILE A 97 -5.21 -0.55 -8.13
C ILE A 97 -6.42 -1.12 -8.88
N GLY A 98 -6.82 -0.51 -10.00
CA GLY A 98 -7.94 -1.00 -10.81
C GLY A 98 -7.65 -2.36 -11.46
N LEU A 99 -6.42 -2.58 -11.90
CA LEU A 99 -5.96 -3.88 -12.40
C LEU A 99 -5.91 -4.90 -11.26
N GLU A 100 -5.35 -4.54 -10.11
CA GLU A 100 -5.29 -5.41 -8.93
C GLU A 100 -6.69 -5.83 -8.46
N ALA A 101 -7.62 -4.89 -8.34
CA ALA A 101 -9.00 -5.16 -7.99
C ALA A 101 -9.67 -6.13 -8.97
N THR A 102 -9.42 -5.96 -10.27
CA THR A 102 -9.98 -6.85 -11.31
C THR A 102 -9.43 -8.28 -11.17
N LEU A 103 -8.14 -8.42 -10.86
CA LEU A 103 -7.52 -9.73 -10.65
C LEU A 103 -8.02 -10.41 -9.38
N LEU A 104 -8.11 -9.68 -8.27
CA LEU A 104 -8.58 -10.19 -6.98
C LEU A 104 -10.07 -10.52 -7.01
N GLY A 105 -10.88 -9.70 -7.69
CA GLY A 105 -12.34 -9.85 -7.77
C GLY A 105 -12.85 -10.71 -8.92
N ILE A 106 -11.99 -11.53 -9.55
CA ILE A 106 -12.36 -12.43 -10.67
C ILE A 106 -13.13 -11.66 -11.76
N GLY A 107 -12.59 -10.51 -12.18
CA GLY A 107 -13.17 -9.65 -13.21
C GLY A 107 -14.06 -8.51 -12.67
N SER A 108 -14.46 -8.52 -11.39
CA SER A 108 -15.11 -7.39 -10.75
C SER A 108 -14.10 -6.49 -10.04
N LYS A 109 -14.25 -5.18 -10.19
CA LYS A 109 -13.44 -4.18 -9.46
C LYS A 109 -13.95 -3.91 -8.05
N GLY A 110 -15.20 -4.26 -7.75
CA GLY A 110 -15.89 -3.87 -6.52
C GLY A 110 -16.02 -2.35 -6.38
N ASN A 111 -16.34 -1.90 -5.15
CA ASN A 111 -16.35 -0.47 -4.80
C ASN A 111 -14.91 0.07 -4.76
N ARG A 112 -14.66 1.19 -5.43
CA ARG A 112 -13.39 1.93 -5.46
C ARG A 112 -13.58 3.39 -5.05
N GLY A 113 -14.64 3.67 -4.31
CA GLY A 113 -15.01 4.99 -3.82
C GLY A 113 -15.83 5.80 -4.81
N GLU A 114 -16.44 5.20 -5.85
CA GLU A 114 -17.28 5.91 -6.82
C GLU A 114 -18.38 6.73 -6.15
N HIS A 115 -18.94 6.22 -5.05
CA HIS A 115 -19.99 6.86 -4.25
C HIS A 115 -19.49 7.42 -2.91
N GLY A 116 -18.18 7.59 -2.78
CA GLY A 116 -17.52 7.94 -1.52
C GLY A 116 -17.13 6.71 -0.70
N PHE A 117 -16.58 6.98 0.48
CA PHE A 117 -16.09 5.96 1.40
C PHE A 117 -16.92 6.02 2.67
N ARG A 118 -17.54 4.90 3.06
CA ARG A 118 -18.28 4.81 4.32
C ARG A 118 -17.73 3.73 5.25
N ARG A 119 -17.77 4.00 6.55
CA ARG A 119 -17.35 3.03 7.56
C ARG A 119 -18.17 1.76 7.46
N GLY A 120 -17.49 0.62 7.49
CA GLY A 120 -18.10 -0.70 7.37
C GLY A 120 -18.34 -1.15 5.93
N GLU A 121 -18.18 -0.28 4.93
CA GLU A 121 -18.17 -0.71 3.53
C GLU A 121 -16.83 -1.36 3.18
N SER A 122 -16.87 -2.25 2.20
CA SER A 122 -15.67 -2.89 1.67
C SER A 122 -15.28 -2.30 0.32
N VAL A 123 -13.98 -2.18 0.08
CA VAL A 123 -13.38 -1.76 -1.19
C VAL A 123 -12.53 -2.88 -1.77
N MET A 124 -12.03 -2.71 -3.00
CA MET A 124 -11.10 -3.66 -3.64
C MET A 124 -11.70 -5.07 -3.73
N ALA A 125 -12.83 -5.21 -4.41
CA ALA A 125 -13.54 -6.49 -4.54
C ALA A 125 -13.80 -7.20 -3.18
N ASN A 126 -14.17 -6.42 -2.16
CA ASN A 126 -14.44 -6.88 -0.79
C ASN A 126 -13.20 -7.39 -0.02
N ALA A 127 -11.99 -7.08 -0.47
CA ALA A 127 -10.76 -7.50 0.19
C ALA A 127 -10.38 -6.61 1.39
N MET A 128 -10.89 -5.38 1.43
CA MET A 128 -10.49 -4.39 2.44
C MET A 128 -11.73 -3.69 3.04
N LEU A 129 -11.77 -3.57 4.36
CA LEU A 129 -12.87 -2.96 5.12
C LEU A 129 -12.50 -1.55 5.56
N ILE A 130 -13.40 -0.59 5.34
CA ILE A 130 -13.20 0.80 5.79
C ILE A 130 -13.50 0.90 7.28
N LEU A 131 -12.48 1.24 8.06
CA LEU A 131 -12.59 1.49 9.50
C LEU A 131 -12.89 2.96 9.82
N ARG A 132 -12.31 3.88 9.04
CA ARG A 132 -12.47 5.33 9.19
C ARG A 132 -12.56 5.98 7.82
N GLU A 133 -13.61 6.76 7.63
CA GLU A 133 -13.84 7.56 6.42
C GLU A 133 -12.84 8.73 6.36
N PRO A 134 -12.39 9.12 5.15
CA PRO A 134 -11.65 10.36 4.99
C PRO A 134 -12.56 11.56 5.27
N ALA A 135 -12.07 12.50 6.07
CA ALA A 135 -12.71 13.78 6.33
C ALA A 135 -11.62 14.85 6.52
N PRO A 136 -11.94 16.16 6.51
CA PRO A 136 -10.94 17.21 6.74
C PRO A 136 -10.12 16.96 8.01
N GLY A 137 -8.80 16.81 7.87
CA GLY A 137 -7.87 16.52 8.98
C GLY A 137 -7.95 15.09 9.53
N THR A 138 -8.78 14.23 8.95
CA THR A 138 -8.97 12.84 9.39
C THR A 138 -8.61 11.88 8.26
N PRO A 139 -7.53 11.10 8.40
CA PRO A 139 -7.09 10.21 7.33
C PRO A 139 -7.99 8.98 7.22
N MET A 140 -8.16 8.49 5.99
CA MET A 140 -8.85 7.23 5.75
C MET A 140 -8.04 6.09 6.38
N LEU A 141 -8.72 5.19 7.08
CA LEU A 141 -8.13 3.97 7.63
C LEU A 141 -8.92 2.77 7.13
N ILE A 142 -8.22 1.80 6.60
CA ILE A 142 -8.82 0.51 6.26
C ILE A 142 -8.08 -0.62 6.96
N GLU A 143 -8.76 -1.74 7.08
CA GLU A 143 -8.15 -3.01 7.43
C GLU A 143 -8.33 -4.03 6.32
N TRP A 144 -7.46 -5.03 6.30
CA TRP A 144 -7.59 -6.18 5.44
C TRP A 144 -7.17 -7.43 6.21
N ALA A 145 -7.65 -8.57 5.73
CA ALA A 145 -7.37 -9.88 6.31
C ALA A 145 -6.80 -10.79 5.25
N THR A 146 -5.79 -11.57 5.62
CA THR A 146 -5.36 -12.69 4.79
C THR A 146 -6.46 -13.77 4.82
N PRO A 147 -6.92 -14.26 3.65
CA PRO A 147 -7.87 -15.36 3.58
C PRO A 147 -7.43 -16.57 4.40
N SER A 148 -8.39 -17.23 5.07
CA SER A 148 -8.12 -18.38 5.93
C SER A 148 -7.41 -19.53 5.20
N SER A 149 -7.70 -19.73 3.91
CA SER A 149 -7.04 -20.72 3.06
C SER A 149 -5.54 -20.46 2.91
N LEU A 150 -5.12 -19.21 2.73
CA LEU A 150 -3.71 -18.84 2.65
C LEU A 150 -3.01 -18.97 4.01
N MET A 151 -3.73 -18.67 5.10
CA MET A 151 -3.21 -18.91 6.45
C MET A 151 -2.96 -20.39 6.70
N GLN A 152 -3.91 -21.28 6.36
CA GLN A 152 -3.75 -22.74 6.50
C GLN A 152 -2.58 -23.28 5.68
N LEU A 153 -2.39 -22.78 4.45
CA LEU A 153 -1.25 -23.12 3.62
C LEU A 153 0.07 -22.71 4.29
N SER A 154 0.16 -21.49 4.80
CA SER A 154 1.34 -21.02 5.53
C SER A 154 1.61 -21.84 6.79
N GLU A 155 0.58 -22.24 7.53
CA GLU A 155 0.70 -23.10 8.71
C GLU A 155 1.22 -24.50 8.34
N THR A 156 0.78 -25.03 7.20
CA THR A 156 1.28 -26.30 6.66
C THR A 156 2.79 -26.23 6.36
N PHE A 157 3.25 -25.17 5.70
CA PHE A 157 4.68 -24.97 5.47
C PHE A 157 5.46 -24.76 6.77
N ALA A 158 4.89 -24.04 7.74
CA ALA A 158 5.51 -23.86 9.05
C ALA A 158 5.69 -25.19 9.80
N ALA A 159 4.73 -26.12 9.68
CA ALA A 159 4.83 -27.46 10.24
C ALA A 159 5.97 -28.28 9.61
N TRP A 160 6.37 -27.96 8.37
CA TRP A 160 7.54 -28.55 7.69
C TRP A 160 8.85 -27.82 8.01
N GLY A 161 8.87 -26.97 9.03
CA GLY A 161 10.07 -26.28 9.49
C GLY A 161 10.33 -24.95 8.81
N TRP A 162 9.39 -24.41 8.03
CA TRP A 162 9.53 -23.07 7.47
C TRP A 162 9.63 -22.01 8.59
N PRO A 163 10.67 -21.16 8.58
CA PRO A 163 10.97 -20.29 9.72
C PRO A 163 10.15 -18.99 9.74
N TYR A 164 9.36 -18.72 8.69
CA TYR A 164 8.60 -17.48 8.54
C TYR A 164 7.09 -17.72 8.64
N LYS A 165 6.34 -16.64 8.91
CA LYS A 165 4.87 -16.63 8.93
C LYS A 165 4.32 -15.72 7.84
N LEU A 166 3.12 -16.03 7.37
CA LEU A 166 2.32 -15.08 6.60
C LEU A 166 1.68 -14.05 7.52
N MET A 167 1.46 -12.83 7.01
CA MET A 167 0.71 -11.78 7.71
C MET A 167 -0.74 -12.25 7.89
N ASN A 168 -1.36 -11.98 9.03
CA ASN A 168 -2.78 -12.27 9.26
C ASN A 168 -3.70 -11.24 8.60
N GLY A 169 -3.14 -10.10 8.22
CA GLY A 169 -3.83 -8.92 7.75
C GLY A 169 -3.02 -7.70 8.09
N GLY A 170 -3.64 -6.54 7.99
CA GLY A 170 -3.00 -5.29 8.31
C GLY A 170 -3.96 -4.12 8.25
N ARG A 171 -3.41 -2.94 8.48
CA ARG A 171 -4.09 -1.66 8.29
C ARG A 171 -3.34 -0.82 7.27
N GLN A 172 -4.08 0.00 6.55
CA GLN A 172 -3.52 0.98 5.63
C GLN A 172 -4.18 2.33 5.86
N GLU A 173 -3.40 3.39 5.74
CA GLU A 173 -3.82 4.76 6.03
C GLU A 173 -3.45 5.70 4.88
N TRP A 174 -4.39 6.55 4.49
CA TRP A 174 -4.19 7.62 3.51
C TRP A 174 -4.33 8.96 4.22
N SER A 175 -3.21 9.65 4.43
CA SER A 175 -3.17 10.92 5.15
C SER A 175 -2.63 12.06 4.30
N ILE A 176 -3.02 13.28 4.67
CA ILE A 176 -2.55 14.52 4.06
C ILE A 176 -1.57 15.18 5.03
N GLY A 177 -0.40 15.55 4.53
CA GLY A 177 0.59 16.35 5.23
C GLY A 177 0.41 17.85 4.96
N PRO A 178 1.43 18.68 5.27
CA PRO A 178 1.32 20.11 5.10
C PRO A 178 1.23 20.51 3.63
N VAL A 179 0.48 21.58 3.37
CA VAL A 179 0.52 22.31 2.10
C VAL A 179 1.69 23.29 2.18
N THR A 180 2.64 23.17 1.25
CA THR A 180 3.85 23.98 1.23
C THR A 180 4.24 24.35 -0.19
N ARG A 181 4.96 25.46 -0.34
CA ARG A 181 5.60 25.87 -1.58
C ARG A 181 7.10 25.97 -1.34
N LEU A 182 7.89 25.15 -2.01
CA LEU A 182 9.35 25.19 -1.92
C LEU A 182 9.94 26.11 -3.00
N PRO A 183 11.17 26.62 -2.82
CA PRO A 183 11.87 27.35 -3.87
C PRO A 183 11.96 26.52 -5.15
N GLY A 184 11.45 27.06 -6.26
CA GLY A 184 11.37 26.38 -7.55
C GLY A 184 10.01 25.73 -7.86
N ASP A 185 9.06 25.72 -6.90
CA ASP A 185 7.69 25.28 -7.18
C ASP A 185 6.88 26.44 -7.81
N ASP A 186 6.25 26.15 -8.95
CA ASP A 186 5.38 27.09 -9.67
C ASP A 186 4.00 27.27 -8.99
N GLU A 187 3.63 26.36 -8.08
CA GLU A 187 2.38 26.40 -7.32
C GLU A 187 2.52 25.78 -5.92
N ASP A 188 1.45 25.87 -5.12
CA ASP A 188 1.39 25.17 -3.84
C ASP A 188 1.33 23.65 -4.06
N MET A 189 2.12 22.92 -3.30
CA MET A 189 2.12 21.46 -3.33
C MET A 189 1.55 20.94 -2.02
N VAL A 190 0.90 19.79 -2.07
CA VAL A 190 0.37 19.07 -0.92
C VAL A 190 1.14 17.78 -0.74
N GLU A 191 1.55 17.49 0.49
CA GLU A 191 2.12 16.20 0.83
C GLU A 191 1.00 15.16 0.98
N ILE A 192 1.08 14.09 0.20
CA ILE A 192 0.23 12.90 0.30
C ILE A 192 1.04 11.78 0.94
N ARG A 193 0.39 11.01 1.82
CA ARG A 193 1.04 9.95 2.61
C ARG A 193 0.29 8.64 2.46
N TYR A 194 1.05 7.56 2.45
CA TYR A 194 0.54 6.19 2.48
C TYR A 194 1.22 5.40 3.60
N GLY A 195 0.43 5.03 4.60
CA GLY A 195 0.82 4.27 5.77
C GLY A 195 0.40 2.81 5.66
N THR A 196 1.24 1.89 6.10
CA THR A 196 0.94 0.46 6.17
C THR A 196 1.39 -0.12 7.49
N ALA A 197 0.60 -1.02 8.07
CA ALA A 197 0.95 -1.76 9.28
C ALA A 197 0.46 -3.20 9.15
N GLN A 198 1.23 -4.15 9.68
CA GLN A 198 1.02 -5.57 9.45
C GLN A 198 0.77 -6.31 10.75
N ASP A 199 -0.24 -7.17 10.75
CA ASP A 199 -0.57 -8.01 11.89
C ASP A 199 -0.02 -9.42 11.76
N PHE A 200 0.54 -9.91 12.87
CA PHE A 200 1.04 -11.25 13.03
C PHE A 200 0.39 -11.90 14.24
N ARG A 201 0.01 -13.17 14.11
CA ARG A 201 -0.47 -13.97 15.23
C ARG A 201 0.64 -14.20 16.25
N VAL A 202 0.38 -13.82 17.49
CA VAL A 202 1.18 -14.17 18.65
C VAL A 202 0.92 -15.64 18.96
N VAL A 203 1.98 -16.42 19.12
CA VAL A 203 1.91 -17.83 19.46
C VAL A 203 2.64 -18.03 20.77
N GLU A 204 1.97 -18.64 21.74
CA GLU A 204 2.54 -18.92 23.06
C GLU A 204 3.81 -19.75 22.94
N GLY A 205 4.86 -19.36 23.68
CA GLY A 205 6.16 -20.02 23.66
C GLY A 205 7.10 -19.60 22.52
N GLU A 206 6.68 -18.74 21.59
CA GLU A 206 7.63 -18.11 20.64
C GLU A 206 8.48 -17.06 21.35
N LYS A 207 9.78 -17.00 21.01
CA LYS A 207 10.66 -15.93 21.50
C LYS A 207 10.25 -14.60 20.89
N GLU A 208 10.12 -13.56 21.72
CA GLU A 208 9.87 -12.18 21.29
C GLU A 208 10.89 -11.73 20.22
N PRO A 209 10.45 -11.02 19.15
CA PRO A 209 9.09 -10.54 18.89
C PRO A 209 8.15 -11.58 18.26
N GLY A 210 8.53 -12.85 18.17
CA GLY A 210 7.81 -13.90 17.46
C GLY A 210 8.18 -13.96 15.98
N LYS A 211 7.71 -14.99 15.27
CA LYS A 211 7.98 -15.13 13.83
C LYS A 211 7.28 -14.03 13.02
N SER A 212 7.92 -13.59 11.94
CA SER A 212 7.39 -12.63 10.97
C SER A 212 7.53 -13.17 9.54
N VAL A 213 7.11 -12.39 8.54
CA VAL A 213 7.44 -12.69 7.14
C VAL A 213 8.96 -12.66 6.92
N SER A 214 9.41 -13.35 5.88
CA SER A 214 10.82 -13.27 5.48
C SER A 214 11.24 -11.82 5.16
N PRO A 215 12.50 -11.43 5.43
CA PRO A 215 12.97 -10.07 5.16
C PRO A 215 12.80 -9.63 3.70
N TRP A 216 12.97 -10.54 2.74
CA TRP A 216 12.81 -10.21 1.32
C TRP A 216 11.34 -9.98 0.95
N MET A 217 10.42 -10.74 1.55
CA MET A 217 8.98 -10.54 1.33
C MET A 217 8.52 -9.23 1.95
N LEU A 218 9.01 -8.90 3.15
CA LEU A 218 8.75 -7.60 3.77
C LEU A 218 9.30 -6.46 2.91
N ARG A 219 10.52 -6.60 2.39
CA ARG A 219 11.11 -5.62 1.45
C ARG A 219 10.27 -5.48 0.19
N GLY A 220 9.80 -6.59 -0.38
CA GLY A 220 8.91 -6.60 -1.55
C GLY A 220 7.60 -5.86 -1.27
N HIS A 221 6.95 -6.15 -0.14
CA HIS A 221 5.73 -5.46 0.30
C HIS A 221 5.95 -3.95 0.45
N ARG A 222 7.03 -3.56 1.13
CA ARG A 222 7.45 -2.16 1.31
C ARG A 222 7.75 -1.46 0.00
N ALA A 223 8.40 -2.15 -0.94
CA ALA A 223 8.66 -1.61 -2.27
C ALA A 223 7.37 -1.44 -3.08
N TYR A 224 6.43 -2.37 -2.95
CA TYR A 224 5.12 -2.28 -3.58
C TYR A 224 4.32 -1.09 -3.04
N ALA A 225 4.33 -0.86 -1.72
CA ALA A 225 3.69 0.31 -1.13
C ALA A 225 4.25 1.65 -1.67
N ARG A 226 5.58 1.75 -1.83
CA ARG A 226 6.22 2.92 -2.46
C ARG A 226 5.83 3.05 -3.93
N TYR A 227 5.76 1.94 -4.66
CA TYR A 227 5.35 1.95 -6.07
C TYR A 227 3.91 2.45 -6.23
N LEU A 228 2.98 2.00 -5.38
CA LEU A 228 1.59 2.46 -5.41
C LEU A 228 1.49 3.97 -5.15
N LEU A 229 2.27 4.48 -4.19
CA LEU A 229 2.37 5.92 -3.92
C LEU A 229 2.94 6.68 -5.14
N ASP A 230 4.07 6.23 -5.68
CA ASP A 230 4.75 6.84 -6.84
C ASP A 230 3.84 6.87 -8.08
N ALA A 231 3.24 5.74 -8.42
CA ALA A 231 2.34 5.60 -9.57
C ALA A 231 1.13 6.52 -9.44
N THR A 232 0.47 6.53 -8.27
CA THR A 232 -0.71 7.38 -8.06
C THR A 232 -0.33 8.86 -8.08
N ALA A 233 0.80 9.25 -7.47
CA ALA A 233 1.27 10.64 -7.46
C ALA A 233 1.56 11.16 -8.87
N LYS A 234 2.15 10.31 -9.72
CA LYS A 234 2.37 10.57 -11.14
C LYS A 234 1.07 10.76 -11.91
N GLU A 235 0.11 9.85 -11.72
CA GLU A 235 -1.23 9.95 -12.31
C GLU A 235 -1.94 11.26 -11.91
N ILE A 236 -1.93 11.63 -10.61
CA ILE A 236 -2.50 12.91 -10.14
C ILE A 236 -1.82 14.10 -10.83
N SER A 237 -0.49 14.05 -10.94
CA SER A 237 0.30 15.14 -11.52
C SER A 237 0.17 15.25 -13.04
N GLY A 238 -0.53 14.33 -13.71
CA GLY A 238 -0.58 14.26 -15.18
C GLY A 238 0.77 13.94 -15.82
N LYS A 239 1.71 13.40 -15.04
CA LYS A 239 2.99 12.89 -15.52
C LYS A 239 2.75 11.41 -15.72
N ASP A 240 2.48 10.96 -16.95
CA ASP A 240 2.14 9.56 -17.22
C ASP A 240 3.09 8.59 -16.49
N ALA A 241 2.51 7.55 -15.89
CA ALA A 241 3.22 6.51 -15.12
C ALA A 241 3.96 5.51 -16.01
#